data_AF-A0A2H0MRI3-F1
#
_entry.id   AF-A0A2H0MRI3-F1
#
_cell.length_a   1.000
_cell.length_b   1.000
_cell.length_c   1.000
_cell.angle_alpha   90.00
_cell.angle_beta   90.00
_cell.angle_gamma   90.00
#
_symmetry.space_group_name_H-M   'P 1'
#
loop_
_entity.id
_entity.type
_entity.pdbx_description
1 polymer ?
#
loop_
_entity_poly.entity_id
_entity_poly.type
_entity_poly.pdbx_seq_one_letter_code
_entity_poly.pdbx_strand_id
1 'polypeptide(L)'
;MNAPLSALDRTLYIEGMNSGYGLKPAAEFLAQQARNRKIILIIPAKPGNSPDGVLIYLRNNPDISIVHAPWWPQNPILVPVGPFPYYAHKYARKAVGIRTFPADRDIYFIYPYTNYPEALFLGNNPGFKKIWSFPKPDPQFSVTIYKKSGSISPQ
;
A
#
# COMPACT_ATOMS: atom_id res chain seq x y z
N MET A 1 -14.46 19.22 -6.19
CA MET A 1 -14.71 19.15 -4.73
C MET A 1 -14.97 17.70 -4.37
N ASN A 2 -14.20 17.11 -3.44
CA ASN A 2 -14.48 15.76 -2.96
C ASN A 2 -15.54 15.85 -1.84
N ALA A 3 -16.58 15.00 -1.92
CA ALA A 3 -17.57 14.89 -0.85
C ALA A 3 -16.89 14.46 0.47
N PRO A 4 -17.32 15.01 1.62
CA PRO A 4 -16.79 14.60 2.92
C PRO A 4 -17.09 13.12 3.17
N LEU A 5 -16.17 12.44 3.85
CA LEU A 5 -16.36 11.04 4.25
C LEU A 5 -17.60 10.88 5.13
N SER A 6 -18.28 9.73 5.02
CA SER A 6 -19.40 9.41 5.90
C SER A 6 -18.93 9.38 7.36
N ALA A 7 -19.85 9.64 8.30
CA ALA A 7 -19.52 9.56 9.74
C ALA A 7 -18.98 8.18 10.13
N LEU A 8 -19.54 7.11 9.55
CA LEU A 8 -19.08 5.73 9.78
C LEU A 8 -17.65 5.52 9.25
N ASP A 9 -17.34 5.98 8.03
CA ASP A 9 -15.98 5.87 7.47
C ASP A 9 -14.98 6.70 8.28
N ARG A 10 -15.38 7.89 8.75
CA ARG A 10 -14.56 8.69 9.67
C ARG A 10 -14.30 7.96 10.97
N THR A 11 -15.29 7.33 11.59
CA THR A 11 -15.08 6.56 12.82
C THR A 11 -14.22 5.34 12.58
N LEU A 12 -14.44 4.57 11.50
CA LEU A 12 -13.68 3.35 11.24
C LEU A 12 -12.22 3.61 10.83
N TYR A 13 -11.99 4.70 10.09
CA TYR A 13 -10.69 4.97 9.48
C TYR A 13 -9.97 6.20 10.02
N ILE A 14 -10.56 7.07 10.83
CA ILE A 14 -9.88 8.30 11.30
C ILE A 14 -9.99 8.49 12.82
N GLU A 15 -11.17 8.22 13.41
CA GLU A 15 -11.50 8.69 14.77
C GLU A 15 -11.65 7.58 15.81
N GLY A 16 -11.95 6.35 15.39
CA GLY A 16 -12.19 5.23 16.29
C GLY A 16 -10.90 4.67 16.91
N MET A 17 -11.00 3.97 18.03
CA MET A 17 -9.83 3.37 18.69
C MET A 17 -9.01 2.43 17.78
N ASN A 18 -9.70 1.76 16.85
CA ASN A 18 -9.14 0.85 15.85
C ASN A 18 -8.81 1.53 14.51
N SER A 19 -9.04 2.85 14.41
CA SER A 19 -8.71 3.61 13.21
C SER A 19 -7.19 3.74 13.07
N GLY A 20 -6.70 3.66 11.84
CA GLY A 20 -5.26 3.75 11.57
C GLY A 20 -4.74 5.12 12.03
N TYR A 21 -3.68 5.12 12.83
CA TYR A 21 -3.05 6.37 13.26
C TYR A 21 -1.95 6.74 12.26
N GLY A 22 -1.88 8.02 11.88
CA GLY A 22 -0.91 8.47 10.86
C GLY A 22 -1.34 8.25 9.41
N LEU A 23 -2.61 7.97 9.13
CA LEU A 23 -3.10 7.70 7.77
C LEU A 23 -3.02 8.90 6.84
N LYS A 24 -3.48 10.07 7.29
CA LYS A 24 -3.39 11.31 6.52
C LYS A 24 -1.92 11.69 6.28
N PRO A 25 -1.03 11.72 7.29
CA PRO A 25 0.41 11.91 7.06
C PRO A 25 1.04 10.88 6.10
N ALA A 26 0.65 9.60 6.20
CA ALA A 26 1.10 8.56 5.29
C ALA A 26 0.64 8.81 3.84
N ALA A 27 -0.61 9.21 3.66
CA ALA A 27 -1.15 9.57 2.36
C ALA A 27 -0.46 10.82 1.79
N GLU A 28 -0.24 11.86 2.59
CA GLU A 28 0.47 13.07 2.19
C GLU A 28 1.92 12.75 1.79
N PHE A 29 2.60 11.91 2.58
CA PHE A 29 3.92 11.40 2.25
C PHE A 29 3.92 10.69 0.88
N LEU A 30 3.04 9.71 0.67
CA LEU A 30 2.96 8.97 -0.59
C LEU A 30 2.58 9.87 -1.78
N ALA A 31 1.67 10.83 -1.58
CA ALA A 31 1.30 11.80 -2.60
C ALA A 31 2.49 12.70 -2.97
N GLN A 32 3.31 13.11 -2.00
CA GLN A 32 4.53 13.86 -2.27
C GLN A 32 5.55 13.03 -3.05
N GLN A 33 5.73 11.74 -2.71
CA GLN A 33 6.58 10.84 -3.48
C GLN A 33 6.10 10.71 -4.93
N ALA A 34 4.78 10.59 -5.13
CA ALA A 34 4.15 10.44 -6.44
C ALA A 34 4.32 11.67 -7.34
N ARG A 35 4.38 12.89 -6.78
CA ARG A 35 4.64 14.12 -7.54
C ARG A 35 6.00 14.13 -8.21
N ASN A 36 7.00 13.51 -7.58
CA ASN A 36 8.37 13.47 -8.11
C ASN A 36 8.54 12.38 -9.17
N ARG A 37 7.86 11.25 -9.01
CA ARG A 37 7.89 10.10 -9.92
C ARG A 37 6.62 9.29 -9.72
N LYS A 38 6.00 8.81 -10.82
CA LYS A 38 4.86 7.90 -10.72
C LYS A 38 5.24 6.66 -9.90
N ILE A 39 4.43 6.34 -8.90
CA ILE A 39 4.68 5.22 -7.98
C ILE A 39 3.64 4.12 -8.13
N ILE A 40 3.98 2.95 -7.61
CA ILE A 40 3.04 1.85 -7.42
C ILE A 40 2.80 1.67 -5.93
N LEU A 41 1.54 1.63 -5.53
CA LEU A 41 1.14 1.30 -4.17
C LEU A 41 0.52 -0.10 -4.17
N ILE A 42 1.21 -1.07 -3.57
CA ILE A 42 0.69 -2.43 -3.40
C ILE A 42 -0.14 -2.49 -2.12
N ILE A 43 -1.32 -3.09 -2.24
CA ILE A 43 -2.26 -3.29 -1.13
C ILE A 43 -2.68 -4.77 -1.12
N PRO A 44 -2.55 -5.49 0.00
CA PRO A 44 -2.97 -6.88 0.07
C PRO A 44 -4.50 -7.00 0.02
N ALA A 45 -5.04 -8.19 -0.26
CA ALA A 45 -6.50 -8.38 -0.33
C ALA A 45 -7.23 -8.14 1.00
N LYS A 46 -6.55 -8.40 2.12
CA LYS A 46 -7.06 -8.16 3.48
C LYS A 46 -6.14 -7.16 4.19
N PRO A 47 -6.19 -5.86 3.83
CA PRO A 47 -5.26 -4.86 4.35
C PRO A 47 -5.50 -4.48 5.80
N GLY A 48 -6.73 -4.64 6.29
CA GLY A 48 -7.16 -4.04 7.54
C GLY A 48 -7.28 -2.52 7.42
N ASN A 49 -7.52 -1.86 8.56
CA ASN A 49 -7.92 -0.45 8.58
C ASN A 49 -6.84 0.49 8.05
N SER A 50 -5.56 0.18 8.25
CA SER A 50 -4.48 1.11 7.90
C SER A 50 -4.31 1.29 6.39
N PRO A 51 -4.02 0.27 5.57
CA PRO A 51 -3.89 0.48 4.14
C PRO A 51 -5.21 0.91 3.48
N ASP A 52 -6.36 0.46 4.00
CA ASP A 52 -7.68 0.91 3.51
C ASP A 52 -7.89 2.41 3.75
N GLY A 53 -7.57 2.89 4.95
CA GLY A 53 -7.68 4.31 5.30
C GLY A 53 -6.79 5.19 4.42
N VAL A 54 -5.56 4.76 4.14
CA VAL A 54 -4.66 5.50 3.23
C VAL A 54 -5.21 5.52 1.80
N LEU A 55 -5.79 4.43 1.32
CA LEU A 55 -6.36 4.37 -0.04
C LEU A 55 -7.47 5.38 -0.28
N ILE A 56 -8.28 5.66 0.74
CA ILE A 56 -9.36 6.66 0.64
C ILE A 56 -8.82 8.03 0.21
N TYR A 57 -7.65 8.42 0.73
CA TYR A 57 -7.00 9.68 0.37
C TYR A 57 -6.33 9.66 -1.01
N LEU A 58 -5.86 8.48 -1.45
CA LEU A 58 -5.01 8.36 -2.64
C LEU A 58 -5.75 7.90 -3.90
N ARG A 59 -6.98 7.37 -3.79
CA ARG A 59 -7.69 6.70 -4.90
C ARG A 59 -7.85 7.52 -6.18
N ASN A 60 -7.83 8.85 -6.08
CA ASN A 60 -8.01 9.76 -7.22
C ASN A 60 -6.69 10.41 -7.68
N ASN A 61 -5.53 9.98 -7.14
CA ASN A 61 -4.24 10.51 -7.54
C ASN A 61 -3.74 9.81 -8.82
N PRO A 62 -3.63 10.50 -9.96
CA PRO A 62 -3.25 9.88 -11.24
C PRO A 62 -1.79 9.41 -11.29
N ASP A 63 -0.95 9.88 -10.37
CA ASP A 63 0.46 9.50 -10.29
C ASP A 63 0.71 8.26 -9.41
N ILE A 64 -0.36 7.70 -8.83
CA ILE A 64 -0.31 6.51 -7.98
C ILE A 64 -1.08 5.38 -8.65
N SER A 65 -0.36 4.34 -9.07
CA SER A 65 -0.97 3.10 -9.54
C SER A 65 -1.22 2.15 -8.37
N ILE A 66 -2.48 1.91 -8.03
CA ILE A 66 -2.85 0.97 -6.97
C ILE A 66 -2.87 -0.46 -7.55
N VAL A 67 -2.14 -1.38 -6.91
CA VAL A 67 -2.11 -2.80 -7.23
C VAL A 67 -2.61 -3.61 -6.06
N HIS A 68 -3.71 -4.33 -6.27
CA HIS A 68 -4.20 -5.29 -5.29
C HIS A 68 -3.43 -6.61 -5.41
N ALA A 69 -2.83 -7.06 -4.32
CA ALA A 69 -2.03 -8.28 -4.22
C ALA A 69 -2.78 -9.36 -3.42
N PRO A 70 -3.79 -10.04 -4.01
CA PRO A 70 -4.53 -11.09 -3.30
C PRO A 70 -3.71 -12.34 -3.00
N TRP A 71 -2.57 -12.51 -3.65
CA TRP A 71 -1.66 -13.63 -3.40
C TRP A 71 -0.91 -13.50 -2.07
N TRP A 72 -0.75 -12.29 -1.54
CA TRP A 72 0.02 -12.06 -0.31
C TRP A 72 -0.90 -12.13 0.93
N PRO A 73 -0.47 -12.77 2.05
CA PRO A 73 0.86 -13.34 2.32
C PRO A 73 1.03 -14.81 1.95
N GLN A 74 0.04 -15.48 1.37
CA GLN A 74 0.10 -16.92 1.04
C GLN A 74 1.26 -17.23 0.06
N ASN A 75 1.49 -16.31 -0.89
CA ASN A 75 2.73 -16.19 -1.63
C ASN A 75 3.52 -15.01 -1.03
N PRO A 76 4.65 -15.28 -0.35
CA PRO A 76 5.38 -14.26 0.39
C PRO A 76 6.12 -13.26 -0.51
N ILE A 77 6.27 -13.56 -1.80
CA ILE A 77 6.88 -12.66 -2.79
C ILE A 77 5.83 -11.63 -3.22
N LEU A 78 5.99 -10.40 -2.73
CA LEU A 78 5.06 -9.30 -2.97
C LEU A 78 5.08 -8.82 -4.43
N VAL A 79 6.25 -8.86 -5.06
CA VAL A 79 6.48 -8.46 -6.47
C VAL A 79 6.92 -9.70 -7.24
N PRO A 80 5.98 -10.46 -7.86
CA PRO A 80 6.30 -11.66 -8.60
C PRO A 80 7.24 -11.39 -9.79
N VAL A 81 8.11 -12.35 -10.09
CA VAL A 81 8.92 -12.33 -11.31
C VAL A 81 8.02 -12.76 -12.47
N GLY A 82 7.55 -11.79 -13.25
CA GLY A 82 6.73 -12.03 -14.43
C GLY A 82 5.30 -11.48 -14.32
N PRO A 83 4.41 -11.92 -15.24
CA PRO A 83 3.04 -11.42 -15.29
C PRO A 83 2.19 -11.88 -14.10
N PHE A 84 1.31 -11.02 -13.60
CA PHE A 84 0.40 -11.31 -12.49
C PHE A 84 -1.05 -10.89 -12.83
N PRO A 85 -2.06 -11.55 -12.24
CA PRO A 85 -3.46 -11.16 -12.41
C PRO A 85 -3.73 -9.80 -11.75
N TYR A 86 -4.27 -8.86 -12.52
CA TYR A 86 -4.64 -7.54 -12.07
C TYR A 86 -6.14 -7.45 -11.77
N TYR A 87 -6.48 -6.84 -10.65
CA TYR A 87 -7.85 -6.69 -10.15
C TYR A 87 -8.20 -5.21 -10.07
N ALA A 88 -9.39 -4.82 -10.52
CA ALA A 88 -9.83 -3.43 -10.48
C ALA A 88 -10.00 -2.89 -9.05
N HIS A 89 -10.34 -3.74 -8.09
CA HIS A 89 -10.43 -3.41 -6.67
C HIS A 89 -10.25 -4.67 -5.80
N LYS A 90 -10.04 -4.50 -4.49
CA LYS A 90 -9.78 -5.61 -3.53
C LYS A 90 -10.88 -6.67 -3.42
N TYR A 91 -12.13 -6.32 -3.75
CA TYR A 91 -13.28 -7.24 -3.72
C TYR A 91 -13.57 -7.90 -5.07
N ALA A 92 -12.80 -7.59 -6.12
CA ALA A 92 -13.02 -8.15 -7.44
C ALA A 92 -12.71 -9.65 -7.41
N ARG A 93 -13.70 -10.47 -7.76
CA ARG A 93 -13.54 -11.94 -7.83
C ARG A 93 -12.90 -12.41 -9.13
N LYS A 94 -12.82 -11.53 -10.13
CA LYS A 94 -12.24 -11.82 -11.44
C LYS A 94 -11.14 -10.81 -11.74
N ALA A 95 -10.03 -11.29 -12.28
CA ALA A 95 -9.00 -10.43 -12.82
C ALA A 95 -9.56 -9.67 -14.04
N VAL A 96 -9.20 -8.41 -14.18
CA VAL A 96 -9.54 -7.58 -15.36
C VAL A 96 -8.44 -7.63 -16.42
N GLY A 97 -7.33 -8.31 -16.13
CA GLY A 97 -6.24 -8.54 -17.07
C GLY A 97 -5.00 -9.10 -16.40
N ILE A 98 -3.92 -9.17 -17.17
CA ILE A 98 -2.58 -9.55 -16.72
C ILE A 98 -1.67 -8.32 -16.82
N ARG A 99 -0.82 -8.10 -15.83
CA ARG A 99 0.16 -6.98 -15.81
C ARG A 99 1.54 -7.46 -15.41
N THR A 100 2.54 -6.65 -15.72
CA THR A 100 3.91 -6.75 -15.18
C THR A 100 4.21 -5.51 -14.36
N PHE A 101 5.10 -5.62 -13.37
CA PHE A 101 5.57 -4.45 -12.65
C PHE A 101 6.55 -3.68 -13.54
N PRO A 102 6.29 -2.39 -13.84
CA PRO A 102 7.24 -1.56 -14.57
C PRO A 102 8.51 -1.36 -13.74
N ALA A 103 9.67 -1.62 -14.35
CA ALA A 103 10.96 -1.56 -13.68
C ALA A 103 11.38 -0.13 -13.31
N ASP A 104 10.84 0.88 -13.98
CA ASP A 104 11.13 2.30 -13.82
C ASP A 104 10.24 2.99 -12.78
N ARG A 105 9.56 2.25 -11.91
CA ARG A 105 8.71 2.85 -10.85
C ARG A 105 9.11 2.36 -9.48
N ASP A 106 9.05 3.28 -8.53
CA ASP A 106 9.18 2.95 -7.13
C ASP A 106 7.91 2.24 -6.65
N ILE A 107 8.11 1.14 -5.92
CA ILE A 107 7.05 0.31 -5.37
C ILE A 107 6.97 0.55 -3.88
N TYR A 108 5.80 0.98 -3.42
CA TYR A 108 5.48 1.22 -2.03
C TYR A 108 4.52 0.14 -1.52
N PHE A 109 4.70 -0.26 -0.27
CA PHE A 109 3.85 -1.21 0.42
C PHE A 109 3.55 -0.70 1.82
N ILE A 110 2.26 -0.57 2.14
CA ILE A 110 1.82 -0.29 3.50
C ILE A 110 1.67 -1.63 4.20
N TYR A 111 2.53 -1.87 5.18
CA TYR A 111 2.53 -3.13 5.91
C TYR A 111 1.26 -3.21 6.77
N PRO A 112 0.39 -4.22 6.55
CA PRO A 112 -0.84 -4.33 7.30
C PRO A 112 -0.57 -4.83 8.72
N TYR A 113 -1.55 -4.68 9.60
CA TYR A 113 -1.56 -5.44 10.84
C TYR A 113 -1.79 -6.92 10.52
N THR A 114 -0.78 -7.76 10.77
CA THR A 114 -0.77 -9.17 10.40
C THR A 114 0.11 -9.97 11.36
N ASN A 115 -0.12 -11.28 11.44
CA ASN A 115 0.75 -12.22 12.16
C ASN A 115 1.96 -12.65 11.33
N TYR A 116 2.03 -12.25 10.06
CA TYR A 116 3.20 -12.47 9.23
C TYR A 116 4.35 -11.59 9.74
N PRO A 117 5.54 -12.13 10.11
CA PRO A 117 6.59 -11.32 10.72
C PRO A 117 7.27 -10.35 9.74
N GLU A 118 7.63 -9.15 10.23
CA GLU A 118 8.34 -8.13 9.44
C GLU A 118 9.69 -8.63 8.92
N ALA A 119 10.46 -9.33 9.77
CA ALA A 119 11.75 -9.89 9.38
C ALA A 119 11.61 -10.91 8.22
N LEU A 120 10.56 -11.74 8.26
CA LEU A 120 10.25 -12.69 7.20
C LEU A 120 9.80 -11.98 5.91
N PHE A 121 9.10 -10.85 6.04
CA PHE A 121 8.75 -10.01 4.89
C PHE A 121 10.00 -9.48 4.19
N LEU A 122 10.92 -8.90 4.96
CA LEU A 122 12.17 -8.34 4.42
C LEU A 122 13.06 -9.44 3.81
N GLY A 123 13.12 -10.62 4.43
CA GLY A 123 13.84 -11.77 3.89
C GLY A 123 13.28 -12.26 2.55
N ASN A 124 11.95 -12.34 2.42
CA ASN A 124 11.29 -12.80 1.19
C ASN A 124 11.16 -11.71 0.11
N ASN A 125 11.40 -10.45 0.45
CA ASN A 125 11.24 -9.31 -0.46
C ASN A 125 12.50 -8.43 -0.48
N PRO A 126 13.63 -8.96 -0.99
CA PRO A 126 14.87 -8.20 -1.04
C PRO A 126 14.71 -6.91 -1.84
N GLY A 127 15.33 -5.84 -1.34
CA GLY A 127 15.25 -4.49 -1.90
C GLY A 127 14.17 -3.60 -1.30
N PHE A 128 13.20 -4.15 -0.54
CA PHE A 128 12.33 -3.33 0.28
C PHE A 128 13.06 -2.79 1.52
N LYS A 129 12.86 -1.51 1.81
CA LYS A 129 13.37 -0.84 3.01
C LYS A 129 12.24 -0.08 3.70
N LYS A 130 12.22 -0.11 5.03
CA LYS A 130 11.34 0.76 5.83
C LYS A 130 11.79 2.21 5.62
N ILE A 131 10.87 3.04 5.14
CA ILE A 131 11.18 4.45 4.80
C ILE A 131 10.35 5.43 5.62
N TRP A 132 9.27 4.96 6.22
CA TRP A 132 8.39 5.80 7.01
C TRP A 132 7.60 4.94 7.99
N SER A 133 7.41 5.44 9.20
CA SER A 133 6.54 4.84 10.21
C SER A 133 5.96 5.94 11.09
N PHE A 134 4.70 5.79 11.47
CA PHE A 134 4.07 6.62 12.50
C PHE A 134 3.73 5.74 13.71
N PRO A 135 4.64 5.64 14.69
CA PRO A 135 4.40 4.79 15.85
C PRO A 135 3.30 5.38 16.72
N LYS A 136 2.30 4.56 17.06
CA LYS A 136 1.36 4.81 18.16
C LYS A 136 1.93 4.13 19.42
N PRO A 137 1.59 4.59 20.65
CA PRO A 137 1.98 3.88 21.87
C PRO A 137 1.58 2.40 21.87
N ASP A 138 0.47 2.07 21.19
CA ASP A 138 0.11 0.71 20.80
C ASP A 138 0.55 0.44 19.34
N PRO A 139 1.57 -0.40 19.11
CA PRO A 139 2.13 -0.63 17.78
C PRO A 139 1.16 -1.30 16.81
N GLN A 140 0.06 -1.93 17.27
CA GLN A 140 -0.87 -2.70 16.44
C GLN A 140 -1.57 -1.88 15.34
N PHE A 141 -1.59 -0.54 15.46
CA PHE A 141 -2.27 0.36 14.51
C PHE A 141 -1.34 1.38 13.84
N SER A 142 -0.03 1.17 13.93
CA SER A 142 0.95 2.06 13.31
C SER A 142 0.98 1.87 11.79
N VAL A 143 1.00 2.96 11.03
CA VAL A 143 1.24 2.88 9.59
C VAL A 143 2.74 2.77 9.35
N THR A 144 3.17 1.64 8.76
CA THR A 144 4.56 1.44 8.33
C THR A 144 4.62 1.29 6.82
N ILE A 145 5.50 2.04 6.18
CA ILE A 145 5.65 2.08 4.73
C ILE A 145 7.02 1.53 4.34
N TYR A 146 7.01 0.57 3.42
CA TYR A 146 8.20 0.04 2.78
C TYR A 146 8.28 0.52 1.34
N LYS A 147 9.51 0.71 0.86
CA LYS A 147 9.80 1.08 -0.52
C LYS A 147 10.82 0.12 -1.12
N LYS A 148 10.56 -0.31 -2.34
CA LYS A 148 11.57 -0.86 -3.27
C LYS A 148 11.74 0.13 -4.41
N SER A 149 12.98 0.60 -4.59
CA SER A 149 13.29 1.53 -5.68
C SER A 149 13.17 0.86 -7.04
N GLY A 150 12.60 1.56 -8.02
CA GLY A 150 12.69 1.17 -9.41
C GLY A 150 14.11 1.36 -9.93
N SER A 151 14.51 0.54 -10.89
CA SER A 151 15.75 0.75 -11.62
C SER A 151 15.63 2.06 -12.41
N ILE A 152 16.63 2.93 -12.29
CA ILE A 152 16.78 4.04 -13.22
C ILE A 152 17.55 3.46 -14.39
N SER A 153 16.91 3.25 -15.54
CA SER A 153 17.67 3.05 -16.76
C SER A 153 18.38 4.37 -17.05
N PRO A 154 19.72 4.42 -17.11
CA PRO A 154 20.39 5.57 -17.70
C PRO A 154 19.89 5.68 -19.15
N GLN A 155 19.37 6.85 -19.51
CA GLN A 155 19.11 7.19 -20.91
C GLN A 155 20.45 7.31 -21.65
#